data_AF-A0A7S4JCR8-F1
#
_entry.id   AF-A0A7S4JCR8-F1
#
_cell.length_a   1.000
_cell.length_b   1.000
_cell.length_c   1.000
_cell.angle_alpha   90.00
_cell.angle_beta   90.00
_cell.angle_gamma   90.00
#
_symmetry.space_group_name_H-M   'P 1'
#
loop_
_entity.id
_entity.type
_entity.pdbx_description
1 polymer ?
#
loop_
_entity_poly.entity_id
_entity_poly.type
_entity_poly.pdbx_seq_one_letter_code
_entity_poly.pdbx_strand_id
1 'polypeptide(L)'
;MIVHFEKAREFVVKENRQGTENEDPNILIHCANGSNRSATVVIALLMMIENVCLREAWILVKKTRKAAMPLEDNRRTLIALEEMLRGEKSSMSEADFLTRLEKSETYR
;
A
#
# COMPACT_ATOMS: atom_id res chain seq x y z
N MET A 1 -13.16 7.88 0.20
CA MET A 1 -11.78 7.43 -0.14
C MET A 1 -11.69 5.91 -0.29
N ILE A 2 -12.29 5.11 0.62
CA ILE A 2 -12.33 3.63 0.53
C ILE A 2 -12.90 3.13 -0.81
N VAL A 3 -13.95 3.78 -1.35
CA VAL A 3 -14.53 3.46 -2.68
C VAL A 3 -13.50 3.47 -3.82
N HIS A 4 -12.46 4.30 -3.73
CA HIS A 4 -11.42 4.34 -4.77
C HIS A 4 -10.41 3.20 -4.62
N PHE A 5 -10.14 2.74 -3.40
CA PHE A 5 -9.30 1.56 -3.18
C PHE A 5 -9.99 0.30 -3.66
N GLU A 6 -11.29 0.18 -3.44
CA GLU A 6 -12.08 -0.94 -3.97
C GLU A 6 -12.03 -1.03 -5.50
N LYS A 7 -12.25 0.10 -6.19
CA LYS A 7 -12.12 0.14 -7.66
C LYS A 7 -10.72 -0.23 -8.15
N ALA A 8 -9.68 0.22 -7.45
CA ALA A 8 -8.30 -0.14 -7.77
C ALA A 8 -8.05 -1.64 -7.53
N ARG A 9 -8.58 -2.21 -6.45
CA ARG A 9 -8.50 -3.63 -6.13
C ARG A 9 -9.19 -4.46 -7.21
N GLU A 10 -10.41 -4.11 -7.58
CA GLU A 10 -11.17 -4.78 -8.64
C GLU A 10 -10.39 -4.79 -9.95
N PHE A 11 -9.79 -3.66 -10.33
CA PHE A 11 -8.92 -3.57 -11.50
C PHE A 11 -7.73 -4.53 -11.39
N VAL A 12 -6.95 -4.46 -10.31
CA VAL A 12 -5.74 -5.29 -10.13
C VAL A 12 -6.08 -6.78 -10.12
N VAL A 13 -7.11 -7.18 -9.38
CA VAL A 13 -7.54 -8.58 -9.31
C VAL A 13 -8.03 -9.09 -10.66
N LYS A 14 -8.75 -8.25 -11.41
CA LYS A 14 -9.24 -8.59 -12.75
C LYS A 14 -8.09 -8.77 -13.73
N GLU A 15 -7.13 -7.86 -13.74
CA GLU A 15 -5.99 -7.94 -14.66
C GLU A 15 -5.08 -9.11 -14.28
N ASN A 16 -4.75 -9.33 -13.01
CA ASN A 16 -3.97 -10.49 -12.56
C ASN A 16 -4.55 -11.85 -13.00
N ARG A 17 -5.88 -11.97 -13.12
CA ARG A 17 -6.54 -13.20 -13.61
C ARG A 17 -6.45 -13.41 -15.11
N GLN A 18 -6.12 -12.37 -15.87
CA GLN A 18 -5.98 -12.43 -17.33
C GLN A 18 -4.55 -12.81 -17.77
N GLY A 19 -3.64 -13.07 -16.81
CA GLY A 19 -2.34 -13.66 -17.10
C GLY A 19 -2.46 -14.97 -17.87
N THR A 20 -1.51 -15.22 -18.75
CA THR A 20 -1.41 -16.51 -19.46
C THR A 20 -0.48 -17.43 -18.68
N GLU A 21 -0.48 -18.73 -18.97
CA GLU A 21 0.41 -19.72 -18.30
C GLU A 21 1.90 -19.34 -18.32
N ASN A 22 2.32 -18.41 -19.19
CA ASN A 22 3.71 -18.01 -19.36
C ASN A 22 4.05 -16.58 -18.94
N GLU A 23 3.07 -15.71 -18.62
CA GLU A 23 3.33 -14.32 -18.24
C GLU A 23 2.24 -13.78 -17.29
N ASP A 24 2.69 -13.34 -16.10
CA ASP A 24 1.88 -12.52 -15.20
C ASP A 24 1.81 -11.07 -15.73
N PRO A 25 0.64 -10.42 -15.68
CA PRO A 25 0.49 -9.06 -16.17
C PRO A 25 1.17 -8.06 -15.23
N ASN A 26 1.98 -7.18 -15.81
CA ASN A 26 2.66 -6.11 -15.08
C ASN A 26 1.77 -4.85 -15.01
N ILE A 27 1.37 -4.46 -13.80
CA ILE A 27 0.50 -3.30 -13.58
C ILE A 27 1.31 -2.10 -13.09
N LEU A 28 1.29 -1.00 -13.85
CA LEU A 28 1.87 0.28 -13.44
C LEU A 28 0.84 1.16 -12.72
N ILE A 29 1.11 1.49 -11.45
CA ILE A 29 0.33 2.47 -10.68
C ILE A 29 1.14 3.75 -10.51
N HIS A 30 0.68 4.85 -11.09
CA HIS A 30 1.40 6.13 -11.04
C HIS A 30 0.53 7.31 -10.63
N CYS A 31 1.20 8.40 -10.25
CA CYS A 31 0.62 9.75 -10.15
C CYS A 31 1.66 10.73 -10.69
N ALA A 32 1.53 12.03 -10.41
CA ALA A 32 2.50 13.03 -10.90
C ALA A 32 3.96 12.78 -10.46
N ASN A 33 4.22 12.59 -9.16
CA ASN A 33 5.59 12.40 -8.62
C ASN A 33 5.87 10.96 -8.14
N GLY A 34 4.86 10.10 -8.17
CA GLY A 34 4.97 8.74 -7.61
C GLY A 34 5.31 8.69 -6.11
N SER A 35 4.92 9.69 -5.32
CA SER A 35 5.24 9.77 -3.87
C SER A 35 4.02 9.76 -2.95
N ASN A 36 2.90 10.38 -3.37
CA ASN A 36 1.72 10.56 -2.52
C ASN A 36 0.57 9.63 -2.93
N ARG A 37 -0.21 10.00 -3.96
CA ARG A 37 -1.44 9.29 -4.36
C ARG A 37 -1.19 7.85 -4.80
N SER A 38 -0.22 7.62 -5.69
CA SER A 38 0.07 6.26 -6.17
C SER A 38 0.63 5.38 -5.06
N ALA A 39 1.51 5.92 -4.21
CA ALA A 39 2.03 5.18 -3.05
C ALA A 39 0.90 4.79 -2.09
N THR A 40 -0.04 5.71 -1.84
CA THR A 40 -1.23 5.45 -1.00
C THR A 40 -2.06 4.30 -1.57
N VAL A 41 -2.35 4.31 -2.87
CA VAL A 41 -3.09 3.22 -3.54
C VAL A 41 -2.34 1.90 -3.44
N VAL A 42 -1.04 1.87 -3.69
CA VAL A 42 -0.23 0.63 -3.59
C VAL A 42 -0.24 0.07 -2.16
N ILE A 43 -0.06 0.91 -1.15
CA ILE A 43 -0.10 0.47 0.26
C ILE A 43 -1.48 -0.11 0.60
N ALA A 44 -2.57 0.54 0.19
CA ALA A 44 -3.92 0.03 0.38
C ALA A 44 -4.13 -1.33 -0.31
N LEU A 45 -3.66 -1.48 -1.56
CA LEU A 45 -3.77 -2.72 -2.31
C LEU A 45 -3.01 -3.87 -1.66
N LEU A 46 -1.79 -3.61 -1.15
CA LEU A 46 -1.04 -4.62 -0.41
C LEU A 46 -1.83 -5.11 0.82
N MET A 47 -2.41 -4.21 1.59
CA MET A 47 -3.26 -4.62 2.73
C MET A 47 -4.50 -5.41 2.29
N MET A 48 -5.15 -5.02 1.19
CA MET A 48 -6.40 -5.62 0.74
C MET A 48 -6.25 -6.94 -0.04
N ILE A 49 -5.13 -7.13 -0.75
CA ILE A 49 -4.89 -8.26 -1.64
C ILE A 49 -3.94 -9.27 -0.99
N GLU A 50 -2.83 -8.79 -0.43
CA GLU A 50 -1.81 -9.63 0.20
C GLU A 50 -2.08 -9.87 1.70
N ASN A 51 -3.13 -9.24 2.25
CA ASN A 51 -3.56 -9.38 3.65
C ASN A 51 -2.45 -9.06 4.68
N VAL A 52 -1.53 -8.17 4.32
CA VAL A 52 -0.46 -7.67 5.20
C VAL A 52 -0.93 -6.45 6.00
N CYS A 53 -0.30 -6.17 7.14
CA CYS A 53 -0.61 -4.98 7.94
C CYS A 53 -0.04 -3.69 7.29
N LEU A 54 -0.51 -2.52 7.72
CA LEU A 54 -0.07 -1.22 7.23
C LEU A 54 1.44 -1.03 7.38
N ARG A 55 2.01 -1.48 8.49
CA ARG A 55 3.46 -1.45 8.73
C ARG A 55 4.25 -2.23 7.68
N GLU A 56 3.82 -3.45 7.38
CA GLU A 56 4.46 -4.30 6.37
C GLU A 56 4.32 -3.69 4.97
N ALA A 57 3.10 -3.28 4.59
CA ALA A 57 2.84 -2.63 3.31
C ALA A 57 3.66 -1.34 3.14
N TRP A 58 3.74 -0.50 4.17
CA TRP A 58 4.56 0.71 4.18
C TRP A 58 6.05 0.41 3.99
N ILE A 59 6.58 -0.57 4.74
CA ILE A 59 7.99 -0.96 4.65
C ILE A 59 8.31 -1.48 3.24
N LEU A 60 7.47 -2.35 2.68
CA LEU A 60 7.63 -2.88 1.33
C LEU A 60 7.69 -1.75 0.29
N VAL A 61 6.72 -0.83 0.31
CA VAL A 61 6.67 0.30 -0.62
C VAL A 61 7.86 1.24 -0.42
N LYS A 62 8.26 1.54 0.82
CA LYS A 62 9.35 2.47 1.10
C LYS A 62 10.71 1.90 0.72
N LYS A 63 10.92 0.58 0.86
CA LYS A 63 12.13 -0.13 0.40
C LYS A 63 12.29 -0.03 -1.12
N THR A 64 11.20 -0.23 -1.87
CA THR A 64 11.22 -0.20 -3.34
C THR A 64 11.17 1.22 -3.91
N ARG A 65 10.44 2.14 -3.27
CA ARG A 65 10.26 3.53 -3.68
C ARG A 65 10.55 4.47 -2.50
N LYS A 66 11.83 4.81 -2.32
CA LYS A 66 12.30 5.70 -1.23
C LYS A 66 11.57 7.05 -1.15
N ALA A 67 11.08 7.57 -2.28
CA ALA A 67 10.34 8.83 -2.34
C ALA A 67 8.87 8.72 -1.87
N ALA A 68 8.36 7.52 -1.61
CA ALA A 68 7.01 7.32 -1.09
C ALA A 68 6.84 8.08 0.22
N MET A 69 5.84 8.95 0.28
CA MET A 69 5.48 9.77 1.42
C MET A 69 4.02 10.24 1.24
N PRO A 70 3.04 9.43 1.64
CA PRO A 70 1.65 9.87 1.70
C PRO A 70 1.50 11.13 2.56
N LEU A 71 0.68 12.08 2.11
CA LEU A 71 0.30 13.27 2.88
C LEU A 71 -0.62 12.89 4.04
N GLU A 72 -0.84 13.85 4.95
CA GLU A 72 -1.57 13.65 6.21
C GLU A 72 -2.95 13.00 6.05
N ASP A 73 -3.75 13.51 5.12
CA ASP A 73 -5.07 12.98 4.79
C ASP A 73 -5.03 11.53 4.29
N ASN A 74 -4.04 11.21 3.46
CA ASN A 74 -3.83 9.86 2.94
C ASN A 74 -3.31 8.91 4.03
N ARG A 75 -2.43 9.36 4.93
CA ARG A 75 -1.97 8.56 6.08
C ARG A 75 -3.14 8.18 6.99
N ARG A 76 -3.99 9.15 7.35
CA ARG A 76 -5.20 8.90 8.14
C ARG A 76 -6.13 7.91 7.46
N THR A 77 -6.27 8.01 6.14
CA THR A 77 -7.10 7.07 5.40
C THR A 77 -6.51 5.65 5.41
N LEU A 78 -5.20 5.49 5.29
CA LEU A 78 -4.55 4.18 5.38
C LEU A 78 -4.70 3.54 6.75
N ILE A 79 -4.55 4.34 7.82
CA ILE A 79 -4.76 3.90 9.21
C ILE A 79 -6.21 3.43 9.37
N ALA A 80 -7.19 4.24 8.98
CA ALA A 80 -8.60 3.88 9.08
C ALA A 80 -8.97 2.67 8.21
N LEU A 81 -8.33 2.50 7.05
CA LEU A 81 -8.50 1.32 6.19
C LEU A 81 -8.03 0.06 6.91
N GLU A 82 -6.85 0.08 7.53
CA GLU A 82 -6.36 -1.10 8.26
C GLU A 82 -7.27 -1.45 9.44
N GLU A 83 -7.71 -0.45 10.21
CA GLU A 83 -8.64 -0.65 11.33
C GLU A 83 -9.95 -1.30 10.88
N MET A 84 -10.48 -0.86 9.73
CA MET A 84 -11.66 -1.45 9.13
C MET A 84 -11.42 -2.90 8.64
N LEU A 85 -10.29 -3.16 7.98
CA LEU A 85 -9.98 -4.49 7.43
C LEU A 85 -9.74 -5.53 8.53
N ARG A 86 -9.15 -5.12 9.65
CA ARG A 86 -8.71 -6.03 10.72
C ARG A 86 -9.62 -6.06 11.94
N GLY A 87 -10.45 -5.03 12.14
CA GLY A 87 -11.30 -4.89 13.33
C GLY A 87 -10.53 -4.61 14.62
N GLU A 88 -9.29 -4.14 14.51
CA GLU A 88 -8.39 -3.81 15.62
C GLU A 88 -7.64 -2.51 15.33
N LYS A 89 -6.90 -1.99 16.31
CA LYS A 89 -6.12 -0.76 16.15
C LYS A 89 -5.03 -0.94 15.07
N SER A 90 -4.82 0.10 14.27
CA SER A 90 -3.78 0.10 13.22
C SER A 90 -2.37 -0.21 13.77
N SER A 91 -1.58 -0.91 12.96
CA SER A 91 -0.16 -1.22 13.22
C SER A 91 0.76 0.01 13.12
N MET A 92 0.24 1.14 12.64
CA MET A 92 0.95 2.42 12.53
C MET A 92 0.09 3.59 13.02
N SER A 93 0.76 4.60 13.55
CA SER A 93 0.25 5.95 13.75
C SER A 93 0.76 6.90 12.67
N GLU A 94 0.26 8.13 12.62
CA GLU A 94 0.78 9.14 11.68
C GLU A 94 2.29 9.41 11.89
N ALA A 95 2.77 9.33 13.13
CA ALA A 95 4.17 9.55 13.46
C ALA A 95 5.09 8.48 12.85
N ASP A 96 4.63 7.23 12.73
CA ASP A 96 5.39 6.12 12.18
C ASP A 96 5.76 6.32 10.69
N PHE A 97 5.05 7.16 9.94
CA PHE A 97 5.41 7.49 8.56
C PHE A 97 6.60 8.45 8.46
N LEU A 98 6.85 9.22 9.52
CA LEU A 98 7.89 10.24 9.58
C LEU A 98 9.20 9.70 10.15
N THR A 99 9.15 8.54 10.82
CA THR A 99 10.36 7.89 11.33
C THR A 99 11.21 7.40 10.16
N ARG A 100 12.53 7.54 10.31
CA ARG A 100 13.44 6.88 9.38
C ARG A 100 13.30 5.39 9.61
N LEU A 101 13.05 4.64 8.54
CA LEU A 101 13.21 3.19 8.59
C LEU A 101 14.69 2.92 8.91
N GLU A 102 14.95 2.42 10.10
CA GLU A 102 16.31 2.01 10.48
C GLU A 102 16.75 0.87 9.57
N LYS A 103 18.07 0.81 9.31
CA LYS A 103 18.66 -0.30 8.55
C LYS A 103 18.82 -1.53 9.45
N SER A 104 17.72 -2.13 9.86
CA SER A 104 17.66 -3.47 10.48
C SER A 104 16.20 -3.90 10.50
N GLU A 105 15.76 -5.04 9.98
CA GLU A 105 16.41 -6.33 9.80
C GLU A 105 16.05 -6.90 8.42
N THR A 106 16.92 -7.75 7.90
CA THR A 106 16.59 -8.78 6.91
C THR A 106 15.46 -9.65 7.47
N TYR A 107 14.22 -9.35 7.09
CA TYR A 107 13.14 -10.33 7.15
C TYR A 107 13.33 -11.25 5.94
N ARG A 108 13.72 -12.48 6.25
CA ARG A 108 13.77 -13.61 5.31
C ARG A 108 12.36 -14.01 4.89
#